data_AF-A0A8S3J736-F1
#
_entry.id   AF-A0A8S3J736-F1
#
_cell.length_a   1.000
_cell.length_b   1.000
_cell.length_c   1.000
_cell.angle_alpha   90.00
_cell.angle_beta   90.00
_cell.angle_gamma   90.00
#
_symmetry.space_group_name_H-M   'P 1'
#
loop_
_entity.id
_entity.type
_entity.pdbx_description
1 polymer ?
#
loop_
_entity_poly.entity_id
_entity_poly.type
_entity_poly.pdbx_seq_one_letter_code
_entity_poly.pdbx_strand_id
1 'polypeptide(L)'
;MLPQEESLDILIEFLVQHGYQKVQNIPIDIIRKLALIVIKENVFVYEKKFYRQVIVGAMGSAFTLTLASIFMWKWQRQLVHRLKVSNEIYGRYVDDIFFTSNDSLESIDQMLDEANNFHPNIKLVRQIGRSVPFLDVFIQNSKGALKTSVYHKEAAEPYVVPFGSDHPGHVFRNTVDTAITRAVRYSTTLFEFEEEIRQMKLMFLYNGYVPCIHLCFSLFLCDL
;
A
#
# COMPACT_ATOMS: atom_id res chain seq x y z
N MET A 1 -1.50 -10.77 -13.18
CA MET A 1 -2.84 -11.11 -12.63
C MET A 1 -2.86 -12.55 -12.16
N LEU A 2 -3.45 -12.83 -10.99
CA LEU A 2 -3.37 -14.13 -10.32
C LEU A 2 -4.27 -15.21 -10.96
N PRO A 3 -3.77 -16.42 -11.25
CA PRO A 3 -4.58 -17.53 -11.78
C PRO A 3 -5.58 -18.04 -10.74
N GLN A 4 -6.83 -18.27 -11.15
CA GLN A 4 -7.93 -18.59 -10.22
C GLN A 4 -7.72 -19.94 -9.50
N GLU A 5 -7.45 -21.02 -10.24
CA GLU A 5 -7.26 -22.36 -9.65
C GLU A 5 -6.03 -22.41 -8.73
N GLU A 6 -4.90 -21.88 -9.19
CA GLU A 6 -3.68 -21.82 -8.37
C GLU A 6 -3.90 -21.00 -7.09
N SER A 7 -4.63 -19.89 -7.17
CA SER A 7 -4.96 -19.08 -5.99
C SER A 7 -5.78 -19.88 -4.98
N LEU A 8 -6.69 -20.73 -5.45
CA LEU A 8 -7.45 -21.64 -4.59
C LEU A 8 -6.57 -22.73 -3.98
N ASP A 9 -5.62 -23.30 -4.74
CA ASP A 9 -4.66 -24.26 -4.20
C ASP A 9 -3.83 -23.64 -3.06
N ILE A 10 -3.35 -22.42 -3.26
CA ILE A 10 -2.55 -21.68 -2.27
C ILE A 10 -3.40 -21.30 -1.05
N LEU A 11 -4.67 -20.95 -1.24
CA LEU A 11 -5.61 -20.72 -0.14
C LEU A 11 -5.72 -21.96 0.75
N ILE A 12 -5.88 -23.14 0.15
CA ILE A 12 -6.02 -24.39 0.89
C ILE A 12 -4.73 -24.73 1.62
N GLU A 13 -3.57 -24.59 0.98
CA GLU A 13 -2.26 -24.75 1.61
C GLU A 13 -2.11 -23.82 2.83
N PHE A 14 -2.45 -22.54 2.67
CA PHE A 14 -2.39 -21.55 3.73
C PHE A 14 -3.29 -21.91 4.92
N LEU A 15 -4.54 -22.32 4.65
CA LEU A 15 -5.49 -22.72 5.69
C LEU A 15 -4.98 -23.93 6.47
N VAL A 16 -4.50 -24.98 5.79
CA VAL A 16 -3.93 -26.17 6.44
C VAL A 16 -2.77 -25.79 7.36
N GLN A 17 -1.89 -24.89 6.91
CA GLN A 17 -0.72 -24.49 7.68
C GLN A 17 -1.04 -23.60 8.90
N HIS A 18 -2.03 -22.71 8.80
CA HIS A 18 -2.17 -21.60 9.75
C HIS A 18 -3.49 -21.55 10.54
N GLY A 19 -4.56 -22.21 10.10
CA GLY A 19 -5.86 -21.87 10.66
C GLY A 19 -7.03 -22.78 10.40
N TYR A 20 -6.86 -23.90 9.68
CA TYR A 20 -7.98 -24.80 9.40
C TYR A 20 -8.60 -25.36 10.69
N GLN A 21 -7.78 -25.58 11.73
CA GLN A 21 -8.25 -25.98 13.06
C GLN A 21 -9.22 -24.97 13.71
N LYS A 22 -9.14 -23.69 13.34
CA LYS A 22 -10.05 -22.64 13.83
C LYS A 22 -11.39 -22.62 13.09
N VAL A 23 -11.42 -23.19 11.88
CA VAL A 23 -12.63 -23.31 11.07
C VAL A 23 -13.31 -24.62 11.45
N GLN A 24 -13.99 -24.60 12.60
CA GLN A 24 -14.70 -25.79 13.09
C GLN A 24 -15.88 -26.12 12.17
N ASN A 25 -16.08 -27.42 11.92
CA ASN A 25 -17.27 -27.99 11.26
C ASN A 25 -17.50 -27.65 9.77
N ILE A 26 -16.52 -27.09 9.06
CA ILE A 26 -16.61 -26.90 7.60
C ILE A 26 -15.49 -27.70 6.92
N PRO A 27 -15.81 -28.72 6.11
CA PRO A 27 -14.81 -29.45 5.34
C PRO A 27 -14.04 -28.53 4.39
N ILE A 28 -12.72 -28.74 4.28
CA ILE A 28 -11.85 -27.90 3.47
C ILE A 28 -12.26 -27.85 1.99
N ASP A 29 -12.82 -28.94 1.47
CA ASP A 29 -13.37 -29.02 0.11
C ASP A 29 -14.58 -28.09 -0.08
N ILE A 30 -15.40 -27.90 0.95
CA ILE A 30 -16.52 -26.96 0.92
C ILE A 30 -15.99 -25.52 0.86
N ILE A 31 -14.95 -25.20 1.64
CA ILE A 31 -14.30 -23.87 1.59
C ILE A 31 -13.75 -23.61 0.19
N ARG A 32 -13.06 -24.59 -0.40
CA ARG A 32 -12.56 -24.49 -1.79
C ARG A 32 -13.70 -24.22 -2.77
N LYS A 33 -14.81 -24.97 -2.67
CA LYS A 33 -15.99 -24.81 -3.56
C LYS A 33 -16.64 -23.43 -3.40
N LEU A 34 -16.80 -22.94 -2.17
CA LEU A 34 -17.36 -21.61 -1.92
C LEU A 34 -16.45 -20.51 -2.48
N ALA A 35 -15.14 -20.62 -2.27
CA ALA A 35 -14.17 -19.70 -2.82
C ALA A 35 -14.19 -19.72 -4.37
N LEU A 36 -14.30 -20.91 -4.98
CA LEU A 36 -14.43 -21.08 -6.42
C LEU A 36 -15.64 -20.33 -6.98
N ILE A 37 -16.81 -20.44 -6.32
CA ILE A 37 -18.03 -19.73 -6.73
C ILE A 37 -17.79 -18.22 -6.72
N VAL A 38 -17.22 -17.67 -5.65
CA VAL A 38 -16.97 -16.21 -5.53
C VAL A 38 -16.06 -15.69 -6.64
N ILE A 39 -15.07 -16.49 -7.05
CA ILE A 39 -14.08 -16.08 -8.06
C ILE A 39 -14.61 -16.30 -9.49
N LYS A 40 -15.33 -17.41 -9.75
CA LYS A 40 -15.79 -17.77 -11.11
C LYS A 40 -17.13 -17.14 -11.49
N GLU A 41 -18.05 -17.01 -10.54
CA GLU A 41 -19.39 -16.48 -10.80
C GLU A 41 -19.43 -14.95 -10.69
N ASN A 42 -18.40 -14.30 -11.24
CA ASN A 42 -18.28 -12.86 -11.25
C ASN A 42 -18.73 -12.27 -12.58
N VAL A 43 -20.02 -11.92 -12.65
CA VAL A 43 -20.66 -11.38 -13.85
C VAL A 43 -21.15 -9.97 -13.58
N PHE A 44 -20.85 -9.04 -14.49
CA PHE A 44 -21.33 -7.66 -14.43
C PHE A 44 -21.86 -7.21 -15.79
N VAL A 45 -22.65 -6.14 -15.77
CA VAL A 45 -23.24 -5.55 -16.98
C VAL A 45 -22.60 -4.19 -17.25
N TYR A 46 -22.11 -4.01 -18.46
CA TYR A 46 -21.62 -2.73 -18.96
C TYR A 46 -22.17 -2.52 -20.37
N GLU A 47 -22.71 -1.34 -20.66
CA GLU A 47 -23.34 -1.03 -21.96
C GLU A 47 -24.34 -2.11 -22.45
N LYS A 48 -25.19 -2.61 -21.54
CA LYS A 48 -26.17 -3.69 -21.80
C LYS A 48 -25.56 -5.02 -22.27
N LYS A 49 -24.24 -5.21 -22.12
CA LYS A 49 -23.54 -6.47 -22.39
C LYS A 49 -23.12 -7.13 -21.09
N PHE A 50 -23.20 -8.45 -21.05
CA PHE A 50 -22.74 -9.26 -19.93
C PHE A 50 -21.26 -9.59 -20.08
N TYR A 51 -20.50 -9.33 -19.03
CA TYR A 51 -19.09 -9.65 -18.94
C TYR A 51 -18.86 -10.57 -17.76
N ARG A 52 -17.99 -11.57 -17.93
CA ARG A 52 -17.51 -12.43 -16.85
C ARG A 52 -16.02 -12.25 -16.70
N GLN A 53 -15.57 -12.06 -15.46
CA GLN A 53 -14.15 -11.96 -15.19
C GLN A 53 -13.50 -13.35 -15.27
N VAL A 54 -12.50 -13.48 -16.14
CA VAL A 54 -11.82 -14.76 -16.44
C VAL A 54 -10.49 -14.94 -15.70
N ILE A 55 -9.92 -13.85 -15.17
CA ILE A 55 -8.63 -13.84 -14.46
C ILE A 55 -8.81 -12.98 -13.21
N VAL A 56 -8.38 -13.49 -12.04
CA VAL A 56 -8.66 -12.93 -10.69
C VAL A 56 -10.16 -12.93 -10.36
N GLY A 57 -10.54 -12.53 -9.14
CA GLY A 57 -11.92 -12.18 -8.76
C GLY A 57 -12.23 -10.68 -8.92
N ALA A 58 -13.47 -10.27 -8.67
CA ALA A 58 -13.90 -8.86 -8.81
C ALA A 58 -12.98 -7.88 -8.08
N MET A 59 -12.64 -6.80 -8.77
CA MET A 59 -12.17 -5.58 -8.10
C MET A 59 -13.23 -5.11 -7.10
N GLY A 60 -12.80 -4.79 -5.87
CA GLY A 60 -13.69 -4.41 -4.77
C GLY A 60 -14.27 -5.57 -3.96
N SER A 61 -14.05 -6.83 -4.37
CA SER A 61 -14.38 -7.99 -3.54
C SER A 61 -13.39 -8.12 -2.38
N ALA A 62 -13.89 -8.03 -1.14
CA ALA A 62 -13.08 -8.23 0.07
C ALA A 62 -12.34 -9.58 0.04
N PHE A 63 -13.00 -10.64 -0.45
CA PHE A 63 -12.40 -11.96 -0.57
C PHE A 63 -11.25 -11.98 -1.59
N THR A 64 -11.38 -11.27 -2.71
CA THR A 64 -10.34 -11.22 -3.73
C THR A 64 -9.06 -10.57 -3.20
N LEU A 65 -9.18 -9.51 -2.39
CA LEU A 65 -8.04 -8.87 -1.75
C LEU A 65 -7.35 -9.80 -0.72
N THR A 66 -8.14 -10.52 0.08
CA THR A 66 -7.61 -11.54 1.00
C THR A 66 -6.87 -12.63 0.25
N LEU A 67 -7.46 -13.13 -0.83
CA LEU A 67 -6.86 -14.18 -1.66
C LEU A 67 -5.57 -13.72 -2.31
N ALA A 68 -5.53 -12.49 -2.83
CA ALA A 68 -4.31 -11.90 -3.37
C ALA A 68 -3.21 -11.79 -2.30
N SER A 69 -3.56 -11.41 -1.07
CA SER A 69 -2.62 -11.36 0.05
C SER A 69 -2.08 -12.74 0.43
N ILE A 70 -2.91 -13.79 0.37
CA ILE A 70 -2.49 -15.17 0.60
C ILE A 70 -1.61 -15.69 -0.53
N PHE A 71 -1.91 -15.34 -1.78
CA PHE A 71 -1.03 -15.65 -2.91
C PHE A 71 0.34 -15.02 -2.71
N MET A 72 0.37 -13.72 -2.38
CA MET A 72 1.61 -13.00 -2.12
C MET A 72 2.35 -13.54 -0.91
N TRP A 73 1.66 -14.08 0.10
CA TRP A 73 2.31 -14.80 1.20
C TRP A 73 3.17 -15.95 0.70
N LYS A 74 2.69 -16.77 -0.23
CA LYS A 74 3.46 -17.89 -0.80
C LYS A 74 4.62 -17.39 -1.68
N TRP A 75 4.33 -16.45 -2.58
CA TRP A 75 5.32 -15.87 -3.49
C TRP A 75 6.50 -15.24 -2.74
N GLN A 76 6.22 -14.47 -1.66
CA GLN A 76 7.26 -13.72 -0.95
C GLN A 76 8.09 -14.56 0.05
N ARG A 77 7.78 -15.86 0.27
CA ARG A 77 8.36 -16.65 1.37
C ARG A 77 9.88 -16.64 1.40
N GLN A 78 10.51 -16.89 0.25
CA GLN A 78 11.96 -16.98 0.15
C GLN A 78 12.62 -15.61 0.37
N LEU A 79 12.08 -14.57 -0.28
CA LEU A 79 12.53 -13.18 -0.11
C LEU A 79 12.48 -12.76 1.36
N VAL A 80 11.32 -12.91 2.00
CA VAL A 80 11.11 -12.52 3.40
C VAL A 80 11.98 -13.34 4.34
N HIS A 81 12.17 -14.64 4.08
CA HIS A 81 13.03 -15.47 4.90
C HIS A 81 14.48 -14.97 4.85
N ARG A 82 15.01 -14.72 3.65
CA ARG A 82 16.38 -14.18 3.46
C ARG A 82 16.56 -12.85 4.18
N LEU A 83 15.64 -11.90 3.97
CA LEU A 83 15.71 -10.58 4.61
C LEU A 83 15.63 -10.68 6.14
N LYS A 84 14.78 -11.57 6.67
CA LYS A 84 14.67 -11.79 8.11
C LYS A 84 15.94 -12.40 8.72
N VAL A 85 16.59 -13.33 8.02
CA VAL A 85 17.87 -13.91 8.47
C VAL A 85 18.96 -12.85 8.54
N SER A 86 18.99 -11.91 7.59
CA SER A 86 19.92 -10.78 7.56
C SER A 86 19.53 -9.59 8.45
N ASN A 87 18.46 -9.71 9.25
CA ASN A 87 17.94 -8.65 10.12
C ASN A 87 17.61 -7.35 9.35
N GLU A 88 17.12 -7.49 8.13
CA GLU A 88 16.68 -6.38 7.29
C GLU A 88 15.21 -6.02 7.53
N ILE A 89 14.86 -4.77 7.24
CA ILE A 89 13.47 -4.33 7.27
C ILE A 89 12.75 -4.89 6.05
N TYR A 90 11.54 -5.41 6.23
CA TYR A 90 10.64 -5.78 5.14
C TYR A 90 9.22 -5.33 5.48
N GLY A 91 8.58 -4.63 4.55
CA GLY A 91 7.19 -4.22 4.61
C GLY A 91 6.51 -4.44 3.26
N ARG A 92 5.25 -4.88 3.30
CA ARG A 92 4.39 -4.95 2.10
C ARG A 92 3.06 -4.27 2.40
N TYR A 93 2.66 -3.35 1.54
CA TYR A 93 1.34 -2.76 1.52
C TYR A 93 0.65 -3.13 0.22
N VAL A 94 -0.25 -4.12 0.26
CA VAL A 94 -0.92 -4.67 -0.92
C VAL A 94 0.10 -5.08 -2.00
N ASP A 95 0.29 -4.29 -3.05
CA ASP A 95 1.20 -4.50 -4.17
C ASP A 95 2.57 -3.81 -4.02
N ASP A 96 2.71 -2.86 -3.09
CA ASP A 96 3.97 -2.17 -2.82
C ASP A 96 4.83 -2.92 -1.79
N ILE A 97 6.11 -3.12 -2.11
CA ILE A 97 7.10 -3.77 -1.24
C ILE A 97 8.24 -2.80 -0.95
N PHE A 98 8.63 -2.72 0.32
CA PHE A 98 9.81 -1.99 0.78
C PHE A 98 10.71 -2.91 1.60
N PHE A 99 12.02 -2.86 1.35
CA PHE A 99 12.99 -3.52 2.20
C PHE A 99 14.33 -2.79 2.23
N THR A 100 15.12 -3.04 3.28
CA THR A 100 16.51 -2.61 3.36
C THR A 100 17.44 -3.77 3.03
N SER A 101 18.65 -3.48 2.58
CA SER A 101 19.67 -4.51 2.43
C SER A 101 21.07 -3.90 2.58
N ASN A 102 21.93 -4.59 3.33
CA ASN A 102 23.37 -4.32 3.40
C ASN A 102 24.18 -5.14 2.38
N ASP A 103 23.52 -5.97 1.57
CA ASP A 103 24.18 -6.75 0.51
C ASP A 103 24.69 -5.83 -0.63
N SER A 104 25.58 -6.36 -1.48
CA SER A 104 25.98 -5.67 -2.71
C SER A 104 24.79 -5.50 -3.65
N LEU A 105 24.83 -4.46 -4.49
CA LEU A 105 23.79 -4.20 -5.50
C LEU A 105 23.57 -5.43 -6.40
N GLU A 106 24.65 -6.11 -6.81
CA GLU A 106 24.60 -7.34 -7.62
C GLU A 106 23.82 -8.47 -6.93
N SER A 107 24.05 -8.67 -5.63
CA SER A 107 23.36 -9.69 -4.84
C SER A 107 21.87 -9.35 -4.67
N ILE A 108 21.54 -8.07 -4.54
CA ILE A 108 20.16 -7.58 -4.48
C ILE A 108 19.47 -7.79 -5.83
N ASP A 109 20.11 -7.44 -6.94
CA ASP A 109 19.56 -7.62 -8.28
C ASP A 109 19.31 -9.10 -8.58
N GLN A 110 20.27 -9.97 -8.24
CA GLN A 110 20.09 -11.42 -8.38
C GLN A 110 18.88 -11.93 -7.57
N MET A 111 18.77 -11.52 -6.30
CA MET A 111 17.63 -11.88 -5.45
C MET A 111 16.29 -11.46 -6.05
N LEU A 112 16.24 -10.25 -6.60
CA LEU A 112 15.02 -9.71 -7.20
C LEU A 112 14.71 -10.37 -8.55
N ASP A 113 15.73 -10.77 -9.31
CA ASP A 113 15.56 -11.54 -10.55
C ASP A 113 15.02 -12.95 -10.27
N GLU A 114 15.54 -13.62 -9.24
CA GLU A 114 15.00 -14.89 -8.75
C GLU A 114 13.52 -14.76 -8.34
N ALA A 115 13.18 -13.72 -7.58
CA ALA A 115 11.80 -13.44 -7.19
C ALA A 115 10.89 -13.14 -8.40
N ASN A 116 11.41 -12.43 -9.41
CA ASN A 116 10.72 -12.13 -10.66
C ASN A 116 10.47 -13.35 -11.56
N ASN A 117 11.27 -14.40 -11.38
CA ASN A 117 11.15 -15.64 -12.11
C ASN A 117 10.26 -16.68 -11.40
N PHE A 118 9.87 -16.43 -10.15
CA PHE A 118 9.05 -17.35 -9.36
C PHE A 118 7.66 -17.60 -9.98
N HIS A 119 7.05 -16.58 -10.60
CA HIS A 119 5.72 -16.74 -11.20
C HIS A 119 5.55 -15.86 -12.45
N PRO A 120 5.07 -16.39 -13.59
CA PRO A 120 5.01 -15.65 -14.86
C PRO A 120 4.10 -14.42 -14.81
N ASN A 121 3.05 -14.44 -14.00
CA ASN A 121 2.07 -13.34 -13.90
C ASN A 121 2.39 -12.30 -12.82
N ILE A 122 3.53 -12.42 -12.15
CA ILE A 122 4.03 -11.44 -11.17
C ILE A 122 5.31 -10.85 -11.74
N LYS A 123 5.35 -9.52 -11.84
CA LYS A 123 6.51 -8.77 -12.29
C LYS A 123 6.74 -7.62 -11.32
N LEU A 124 7.95 -7.57 -10.78
CA LEU A 124 8.46 -6.52 -9.93
C LEU A 124 9.02 -5.42 -10.80
N VAL A 125 8.58 -4.20 -10.51
CA VAL A 125 9.27 -2.97 -10.91
C VAL A 125 10.07 -2.54 -9.70
N ARG A 126 11.38 -2.40 -9.85
CA ARG A 126 12.31 -2.11 -8.74
C ARG A 126 12.89 -0.70 -8.86
N GLN A 127 12.95 -0.01 -7.73
CA GLN A 127 13.71 1.22 -7.56
C GLN A 127 14.69 1.00 -6.40
N ILE A 128 15.98 1.00 -6.70
CA ILE A 128 17.04 0.74 -5.72
C ILE A 128 17.86 2.01 -5.58
N GLY A 129 18.10 2.45 -4.35
CA GLY A 129 18.91 3.61 -4.10
C GLY A 129 19.09 3.89 -2.63
N ARG A 130 19.94 4.89 -2.35
CA ARG A 130 20.08 5.45 -1.00
C ARG A 130 18.84 6.25 -0.58
N SER A 131 18.00 6.61 -1.53
CA SER A 131 16.72 7.25 -1.27
C SER A 131 15.68 6.73 -2.25
N VAL A 132 14.50 6.41 -1.74
CA VAL A 132 13.40 5.88 -2.54
C VAL A 132 12.06 6.41 -2.01
N PRO A 133 11.10 6.71 -2.89
CA PRO A 133 9.72 6.90 -2.48
C PRO A 133 9.06 5.54 -2.18
N PHE A 134 8.22 5.51 -1.16
CA PHE A 134 7.34 4.39 -0.85
C PHE A 134 6.01 4.93 -0.33
N LEU A 135 4.93 4.72 -1.10
CA LEU A 135 3.63 5.35 -0.87
C LEU A 135 3.78 6.89 -0.79
N ASP A 136 3.31 7.49 0.30
CA ASP A 136 3.37 8.94 0.57
C ASP A 136 4.62 9.35 1.37
N VAL A 137 5.62 8.47 1.48
CA VAL A 137 6.84 8.68 2.28
C VAL A 137 8.06 8.65 1.38
N PHE A 138 8.91 9.67 1.49
CA PHE A 138 10.24 9.66 0.89
C PHE A 138 11.23 9.20 1.94
N ILE A 139 11.97 8.14 1.66
CA ILE A 139 12.87 7.50 2.61
C ILE A 139 14.30 7.69 2.14
N GLN A 140 15.19 8.19 3.01
CA GLN A 140 16.61 8.38 2.74
C GLN A 140 17.47 7.64 3.78
N ASN A 141 18.40 6.83 3.31
CA ASN A 141 19.39 6.15 4.13
C ASN A 141 20.64 7.04 4.35
N SER A 142 20.78 7.50 5.58
CA SER A 142 21.93 8.23 6.10
C SER A 142 22.82 7.32 6.96
N LYS A 143 23.64 6.49 6.31
CA LYS A 143 24.62 5.61 6.96
C LYS A 143 24.00 4.63 7.97
N GLY A 144 22.88 4.00 7.60
CA GLY A 144 22.14 3.05 8.43
C GLY A 144 20.97 3.68 9.19
N ALA A 145 20.92 5.01 9.31
CA ALA A 145 19.75 5.71 9.84
C ALA A 145 18.80 6.11 8.71
N LEU A 146 17.56 5.62 8.75
CA LEU A 146 16.52 6.05 7.81
C LEU A 146 15.92 7.36 8.27
N LYS A 147 15.95 8.36 7.38
CA LYS A 147 15.22 9.62 7.50
C LYS A 147 14.05 9.58 6.55
N THR A 148 12.95 10.19 6.95
CA THR A 148 11.70 10.20 6.19
C THR A 148 11.16 11.62 6.08
N SER A 149 10.49 11.89 4.96
CA SER A 149 9.69 13.09 4.73
C SER A 149 8.44 12.75 3.91
N VAL A 150 7.52 13.70 3.75
CA VAL A 150 6.36 13.51 2.86
C VAL A 150 6.83 13.47 1.41
N TYR A 151 6.39 12.45 0.67
CA TYR A 151 6.65 12.36 -0.77
C TYR A 151 5.49 12.97 -1.57
N HIS A 152 5.81 13.87 -2.49
CA HIS A 152 4.88 14.41 -3.47
C HIS A 152 5.28 13.90 -4.86
N LYS A 153 4.35 13.24 -5.55
CA LYS A 153 4.60 12.79 -6.93
C LYS A 153 4.77 14.02 -7.82
N GLU A 154 5.71 13.97 -8.78
CA GLU A 154 5.94 15.10 -9.69
C GLU A 154 4.71 15.50 -10.50
N ALA A 155 3.85 14.52 -10.83
CA ALA A 155 2.59 14.74 -11.52
C ALA A 155 1.41 15.10 -10.58
N ALA A 156 1.64 15.16 -9.26
CA ALA A 156 0.59 15.54 -8.32
C ALA A 156 0.35 17.05 -8.41
N GLU A 157 -0.83 17.40 -8.91
CA GLU A 157 -1.33 18.76 -8.80
C GLU A 157 -1.72 19.03 -7.34
N PRO A 158 -1.59 20.28 -6.84
CA PRO A 158 -1.86 20.63 -5.45
C PRO A 158 -3.37 20.75 -5.19
N TYR A 159 -4.18 19.82 -5.70
CA TYR A 159 -5.62 19.80 -5.52
C TYR A 159 -5.99 19.03 -4.25
N VAL A 160 -6.77 19.69 -3.41
CA VAL A 160 -7.55 19.05 -2.34
C VAL A 160 -9.02 19.38 -2.58
N VAL A 161 -9.92 18.87 -1.74
CA VAL A 161 -11.34 19.23 -1.81
C VAL A 161 -11.47 20.76 -1.78
N PRO A 162 -11.97 21.43 -2.84
CA PRO A 162 -12.03 22.89 -2.86
C PRO A 162 -12.97 23.41 -1.76
N PHE A 163 -12.58 24.47 -1.04
CA PHE A 163 -13.35 24.97 0.10
C PHE A 163 -14.76 25.46 -0.28
N GLY A 164 -14.94 25.90 -1.52
CA GLY A 164 -16.24 26.34 -2.05
C GLY A 164 -17.14 25.22 -2.58
N SER A 165 -16.74 23.95 -2.44
CA SER A 165 -17.58 22.81 -2.86
C SER A 165 -18.68 22.49 -1.83
N ASP A 166 -19.71 21.77 -2.25
CA ASP A 166 -20.86 21.41 -1.40
C ASP A 166 -20.59 20.17 -0.53
N HIS A 167 -19.45 20.16 0.17
CA HIS A 167 -19.10 19.12 1.12
C HIS A 167 -19.46 19.54 2.55
N PRO A 168 -19.79 18.59 3.44
CA PRO A 168 -20.01 18.89 4.84
C PRO A 168 -18.79 19.54 5.51
N GLY A 169 -19.02 20.45 6.45
CA GLY A 169 -17.95 21.23 7.12
C GLY A 169 -16.82 20.38 7.75
N HIS A 170 -17.13 19.18 8.21
CA HIS A 170 -16.12 18.27 8.78
C HIS A 170 -15.13 17.74 7.74
N VAL A 171 -15.50 17.65 6.46
CA VAL A 171 -14.61 17.19 5.38
C VAL A 171 -13.45 18.16 5.20
N PHE A 172 -13.72 19.47 5.21
CA PHE A 172 -12.70 20.50 5.11
C PHE A 172 -11.73 20.47 6.29
N ARG A 173 -12.26 20.34 7.52
CA ARG A 173 -11.44 20.20 8.72
C ARG A 173 -10.56 18.95 8.66
N ASN A 174 -11.16 17.81 8.35
CA ASN A 174 -10.44 16.54 8.25
C ASN A 174 -9.34 16.57 7.17
N THR A 175 -9.55 17.30 6.07
CA THR A 175 -8.54 17.48 5.03
C THR A 175 -7.29 18.18 5.60
N VAL A 176 -7.48 19.24 6.40
CA VAL A 176 -6.38 19.95 7.08
C VAL A 176 -5.72 19.06 8.14
N ASP A 177 -6.53 18.46 9.02
CA ASP A 177 -6.03 17.64 10.13
C ASP A 177 -5.23 16.42 9.63
N THR A 178 -5.69 15.78 8.56
CA THR A 178 -5.01 14.63 7.94
C THR A 178 -3.68 15.06 7.34
N ALA A 179 -3.63 16.19 6.64
CA ALA A 179 -2.39 16.71 6.06
C ALA A 179 -1.36 17.09 7.13
N ILE A 180 -1.77 17.75 8.22
CA ILE A 180 -0.89 18.08 9.35
C ILE A 180 -0.40 16.80 10.03
N THR A 181 -1.31 15.87 10.33
CA THR A 181 -0.96 14.58 10.95
C THR A 181 0.04 13.82 10.08
N ARG A 182 -0.14 13.85 8.76
CA ARG A 182 0.79 13.25 7.80
C ARG A 182 2.17 13.90 7.86
N ALA A 183 2.22 15.23 7.83
CA ALA A 183 3.48 15.98 7.94
C ALA A 183 4.25 15.65 9.23
N VAL A 184 3.56 15.61 10.37
CA VAL A 184 4.16 15.26 11.67
C VAL A 184 4.67 13.83 11.68
N ARG A 185 3.88 12.86 11.19
CA ARG A 185 4.25 11.44 11.24
C ARG A 185 5.37 11.07 10.29
N TYR A 186 5.45 11.71 9.12
CA TYR A 186 6.38 11.31 8.08
C TYR A 186 7.69 12.08 8.13
N SER A 187 7.75 13.24 8.78
CA SER A 187 8.98 14.03 8.86
C SER A 187 9.85 13.57 10.03
N THR A 188 11.09 13.17 9.74
CA THR A 188 12.04 12.79 10.79
C THR A 188 12.64 14.01 11.48
N THR A 189 12.83 15.10 10.75
CA THR A 189 13.44 16.34 11.26
C THR A 189 12.47 17.50 11.25
N LEU A 190 12.71 18.48 12.13
CA LEU A 190 11.93 19.73 12.15
C LEU A 190 12.03 20.47 10.81
N PHE A 191 13.19 20.43 10.17
CA PHE A 191 13.39 21.05 8.86
C PHE A 191 12.48 20.45 7.78
N GLU A 192 12.41 19.12 7.69
CA GLU A 192 11.51 18.45 6.73
C GLU A 192 10.04 18.76 7.03
N PHE A 193 9.68 18.84 8.31
CA PHE A 193 8.34 19.21 8.74
C PHE A 193 7.99 20.64 8.33
N GLU A 194 8.88 21.61 8.58
CA GLU A 194 8.66 23.02 8.24
C GLU A 194 8.50 23.24 6.74
N GLU A 195 9.30 22.56 5.92
CA GLU A 195 9.15 22.64 4.46
C GLU A 195 7.83 22.03 3.99
N GLU A 196 7.39 20.90 4.55
CA GLU A 196 6.07 20.33 4.25
C GLU A 196 4.94 21.29 4.66
N ILE A 197 5.02 21.92 5.83
CA ILE A 197 4.04 22.93 6.24
C ILE A 197 3.98 24.10 5.25
N ARG A 198 5.12 24.53 4.71
CA ARG A 198 5.17 25.60 3.71
C ARG A 198 4.44 25.18 2.42
N GLN A 199 4.68 23.98 1.93
CA GLN A 199 4.00 23.43 0.75
C GLN A 199 2.50 23.28 0.99
N MET A 200 2.11 22.72 2.13
CA MET A 200 0.71 22.56 2.53
C MET A 200 -0.03 23.90 2.60
N LYS A 201 0.58 24.95 3.14
CA LYS A 201 -0.03 26.29 3.19
C LYS A 201 -0.33 26.81 1.79
N LEU A 202 0.59 26.66 0.84
CA LEU A 202 0.38 27.06 -0.55
C LEU A 202 -0.74 26.25 -1.19
N MET A 203 -0.75 24.92 -0.99
CA MET A 203 -1.81 24.03 -1.45
C MET A 203 -3.19 24.45 -0.90
N PHE A 204 -3.32 24.69 0.41
CA PHE A 204 -4.58 25.09 1.02
C PHE A 204 -5.07 26.46 0.58
N LEU A 205 -4.16 27.44 0.43
CA LEU A 205 -4.48 28.75 -0.12
C LEU A 205 -5.02 28.63 -1.54
N TYR A 206 -4.37 27.81 -2.37
CA TYR A 206 -4.78 27.57 -3.75
C TYR A 206 -6.19 26.96 -3.84
N ASN A 207 -6.59 26.16 -2.86
CA ASN A 207 -7.93 25.53 -2.80
C ASN A 207 -8.96 26.33 -1.98
N GLY A 208 -8.66 27.57 -1.59
CA GLY A 208 -9.63 28.49 -0.95
C GLY A 208 -9.77 28.40 0.56
N TYR A 209 -8.86 27.72 1.28
CA TYR A 209 -8.90 27.53 2.74
C TYR A 209 -8.38 28.73 3.55
N VAL A 210 -8.75 29.96 3.16
CA VAL A 210 -8.22 31.21 3.75
C VAL A 210 -8.47 31.33 5.27
N PRO A 211 -9.66 31.00 5.82
CA PRO A 211 -9.93 31.16 7.26
C PRO A 211 -9.28 30.09 8.13
N CYS A 212 -9.07 28.87 7.61
CA CYS A 212 -8.62 27.71 8.40
C CYS A 212 -7.13 27.73 8.69
N ILE A 213 -6.31 28.35 7.83
CA ILE A 213 -4.86 28.45 8.03
C ILE A 213 -4.53 29.27 9.29
N HIS A 214 -5.30 30.31 9.61
CA HIS A 214 -5.04 31.12 10.81
C HIS A 214 -5.44 30.42 12.12
N LEU A 215 -6.49 29.60 12.12
CA LEU A 215 -6.99 28.91 13.31
C LEU A 215 -6.28 27.58 13.61
N CYS A 216 -5.98 26.76 12.61
CA CYS A 216 -5.36 25.45 12.86
C CYS A 216 -3.87 25.56 13.19
N PHE A 217 -3.14 26.47 12.53
CA PHE A 217 -1.71 26.64 12.80
C PHE A 217 -1.41 27.40 14.09
N SER A 218 -2.34 28.23 14.59
CA SER A 218 -2.19 28.90 15.89
C SER A 218 -2.44 27.96 17.07
N LEU A 219 -3.31 26.95 16.94
CA LEU A 219 -3.54 25.96 17.98
C LEU A 219 -2.39 24.93 18.06
N PHE A 220 -1.91 24.42 16.92
CA PHE A 220 -0.84 23.40 16.91
C PHE A 220 0.56 23.92 17.29
N LEU A 221 0.87 25.20 17.06
CA LEU A 221 2.16 25.79 17.47
C LEU A 221 2.18 26.28 18.93
N CYS A 222 1.02 26.37 19.58
CA CYS A 222 0.94 26.73 21.00
C CYS A 222 1.03 25.51 21.94
N ASP A 223 0.85 24.30 21.41
CA ASP A 223 0.84 23.03 22.16
C ASP A 223 2.08 22.15 21.90
N LEU A 224 3.14 22.70 21.28
CA LEU A 224 4.47 22.10 21.12
C LEU A 224 5.50 22.88 21.93
#